data_AF-A0A418WH37-F1
#
_entry.id   AF-A0A418WH37-F1
#
_cell.length_a   1.000
_cell.length_b   1.000
_cell.length_c   1.000
_cell.angle_alpha   90.00
_cell.angle_beta   90.00
_cell.angle_gamma   90.00
#
_symmetry.space_group_name_H-M   'P 1'
#
loop_
_entity.id
_entity.type
_entity.pdbx_description
1 polymer ?
#
loop_
_entity_poly.entity_id
_entity_poly.type
_entity_poly.pdbx_seq_one_letter_code
_entity_poly.pdbx_strand_id
1 'polypeptide(L)'
;MDGGAGDDTLRGGLGDDVYIVDSVGDTVYDVSSGGVDTVRASVTYTITSTLFENLTLTGSAAINGTGNSAANTIIGNSGANFLAGGGGDDTLTGDAGADTIDGGTGADAMIGGVGNDIYVVDNVGDTLDETSGGGSDTVQVSLAAFTLTSGFENLILVGTGNSSGTGSNSANSLMGNSGANLLNGGGGTIPLKELRATTL
;
A
#
# COMPACT_ATOMS: atom_id res chain seq x y z
N MET A 1 6.37 25.37 1.02
CA MET A 1 7.34 25.79 2.05
C MET A 1 8.42 24.74 2.08
N ASP A 2 9.70 25.12 2.10
CA ASP A 2 10.81 24.17 1.86
C ASP A 2 11.87 24.17 2.96
N GLY A 3 11.97 25.21 3.80
CA GLY A 3 13.01 25.28 4.84
C GLY A 3 14.43 25.52 4.30
N GLY A 4 14.78 24.82 3.22
CA GLY A 4 16.11 24.72 2.66
C GLY A 4 16.77 23.43 3.14
N ALA A 5 18.09 23.37 3.00
CA ALA A 5 18.84 22.22 3.51
C ALA A 5 19.02 22.33 5.03
N GLY A 6 18.84 21.21 5.73
CA GLY A 6 19.04 21.11 7.17
C GLY A 6 17.80 20.59 7.86
N ASP A 7 17.75 20.70 9.18
CA ASP A 7 16.57 20.32 9.96
C ASP A 7 15.73 21.57 10.21
N ASP A 8 14.56 21.64 9.60
CA ASP A 8 13.69 22.81 9.60
C ASP A 8 12.36 22.60 10.32
N THR A 9 11.70 23.70 10.65
CA THR A 9 10.29 23.70 11.08
C THR A 9 9.45 24.42 10.04
N LEU A 10 8.60 23.65 9.36
CA LEU A 10 7.70 24.12 8.31
C LEU A 10 6.30 24.30 8.88
N ARG A 11 5.75 25.51 8.82
CA ARG A 11 4.46 25.83 9.43
C ARG A 11 3.50 26.45 8.44
N GLY A 12 2.42 25.74 8.13
CA GLY A 12 1.35 26.24 7.29
C GLY A 12 0.30 27.02 8.06
N GLY A 13 -0.71 27.46 7.30
CA GLY A 13 -1.73 28.41 7.70
C GLY A 13 -3.12 27.92 7.33
N LEU A 14 -3.91 28.80 6.72
CA LEU A 14 -5.24 28.47 6.19
C LEU A 14 -5.13 28.18 4.70
N GLY A 15 -5.94 27.25 4.21
CA GLY A 15 -5.98 26.84 2.81
C GLY A 15 -4.98 25.73 2.52
N ASP A 16 -4.90 25.33 1.25
CA ASP A 16 -4.06 24.22 0.81
C ASP A 16 -2.57 24.62 0.84
N ASP A 17 -1.80 23.99 1.72
CA ASP A 17 -0.37 24.18 1.86
C ASP A 17 0.44 22.99 1.31
N VAL A 18 1.64 23.30 0.81
CA VAL A 18 2.60 22.29 0.34
C VAL A 18 3.89 22.43 1.14
N TYR A 19 4.31 21.34 1.78
CA TYR A 19 5.49 21.25 2.65
C TYR A 19 6.52 20.35 1.97
N ILE A 20 7.71 20.87 1.68
CA ILE A 20 8.81 20.08 1.10
C ILE A 20 9.70 19.63 2.26
N VAL A 21 9.86 18.32 2.39
CA VAL A 21 10.68 17.70 3.44
C VAL A 21 11.90 17.08 2.78
N ASP A 22 13.08 17.62 3.08
CA ASP A 22 14.35 17.18 2.50
C ASP A 22 15.32 16.56 3.52
N SER A 23 15.05 16.78 4.81
CA SER A 23 15.74 16.14 5.92
C SER A 23 14.78 15.30 6.77
N VAL A 24 15.30 14.20 7.31
CA VAL A 24 14.60 13.39 8.32
C VAL A 24 14.37 14.14 9.63
N GLY A 25 15.08 15.26 9.84
CA GLY A 25 14.91 16.14 11.00
C GLY A 25 13.84 17.21 10.80
N ASP A 26 13.28 17.36 9.60
CA ASP A 26 12.23 18.35 9.34
C ASP A 26 10.97 18.04 10.12
N THR A 27 10.37 19.09 10.65
CA THR A 27 9.10 19.05 11.38
C THR A 27 8.06 19.87 10.64
N VAL A 28 6.94 19.27 10.30
CA VAL A 28 5.80 19.96 9.67
C VAL A 28 4.72 20.22 10.70
N TYR A 29 4.11 21.39 10.63
CA TYR A 29 3.03 21.78 11.54
C TYR A 29 1.94 22.51 10.77
N ASP A 30 0.77 21.87 10.69
CA ASP A 30 -0.46 22.55 10.31
C ASP A 30 -1.17 23.12 11.54
N VAL A 31 -1.68 24.34 11.41
CA VAL A 31 -2.33 25.10 12.47
C VAL A 31 -3.84 25.17 12.32
N SER A 32 -4.39 24.70 11.19
CA SER A 32 -5.80 24.84 10.90
C SER A 32 -6.36 23.62 10.18
N SER A 33 -7.62 23.29 10.42
CA SER A 33 -8.30 22.16 9.77
C SER A 33 -8.99 22.60 8.48
N GLY A 34 -8.35 23.47 7.69
CA GLY A 34 -8.97 24.07 6.53
C GLY A 34 -7.99 24.12 5.37
N GLY A 35 -8.15 23.22 4.42
CA GLY A 35 -7.24 23.02 3.31
C GLY A 35 -7.20 21.55 2.92
N VAL A 36 -6.50 21.24 1.85
CA VAL A 36 -5.98 19.92 1.52
C VAL A 36 -4.46 20.03 1.48
N ASP A 37 -3.83 19.56 2.54
CA ASP A 37 -2.43 19.83 2.84
C ASP A 37 -1.54 18.68 2.40
N THR A 38 -0.42 19.02 1.78
CA THR A 38 0.45 18.06 1.09
C THR A 38 1.88 18.11 1.59
N VAL A 39 2.40 16.97 2.03
CA VAL A 39 3.83 16.77 2.25
C VAL A 39 4.47 16.18 1.00
N ARG A 40 5.56 16.79 0.53
CA ARG A 40 6.42 16.29 -0.54
C ARG A 40 7.77 15.94 0.06
N ALA A 41 8.05 14.66 0.24
CA ALA A 41 9.23 14.20 0.95
C ALA A 41 10.28 13.59 0.01
N SER A 42 11.54 13.97 0.12
CA SER A 42 12.66 13.30 -0.58
C SER A 42 13.38 12.27 0.30
N VAL A 43 12.90 12.09 1.52
CA VAL A 43 13.31 11.11 2.53
C VAL A 43 12.10 10.25 2.96
N THR A 44 12.36 9.14 3.65
CA THR A 44 11.29 8.37 4.31
C THR A 44 10.51 9.26 5.27
N TYR A 45 9.18 9.22 5.20
CA TYR A 45 8.33 10.15 5.93
C TYR A 45 7.06 9.48 6.48
N THR A 46 6.67 9.91 7.68
CA THR A 46 5.42 9.52 8.33
C THR A 46 4.61 10.77 8.64
N ILE A 47 3.37 10.82 8.16
CA ILE A 47 2.41 11.85 8.55
C ILE A 47 1.96 11.56 9.98
N THR A 48 2.24 12.46 10.92
CA THR A 48 1.88 12.25 12.34
C THR A 48 0.58 12.96 12.75
N SER A 49 0.12 13.93 11.97
CA SER A 49 -1.06 14.75 12.27
C SER A 49 -2.17 14.45 11.28
N THR A 50 -3.40 14.31 11.77
CA THR A 50 -4.61 14.10 10.94
C THR A 50 -5.06 15.35 10.19
N LEU A 51 -4.29 16.44 10.25
CA LEU A 51 -4.51 17.67 9.47
C LEU A 51 -3.81 17.63 8.11
N PHE A 52 -3.13 16.54 7.77
CA PHE A 52 -2.50 16.37 6.47
C PHE A 52 -3.19 15.23 5.74
N GLU A 53 -3.59 15.50 4.51
CA GLU A 53 -4.31 14.56 3.66
C GLU A 53 -3.37 13.87 2.68
N ASN A 54 -2.31 14.54 2.21
CA ASN A 54 -1.49 14.01 1.12
C ASN A 54 -0.02 13.84 1.49
N LEU A 55 0.58 12.75 1.00
CA LEU A 55 2.03 12.54 0.95
C LEU A 55 2.45 12.14 -0.47
N THR A 56 3.50 12.78 -0.97
CA THR A 56 4.15 12.41 -2.23
C THR A 56 5.65 12.26 -2.03
N LEU A 57 6.18 11.09 -2.36
CA LEU A 57 7.61 10.83 -2.33
C LEU A 57 8.25 11.41 -3.61
N THR A 58 9.23 12.29 -3.46
CA THR A 58 9.86 13.03 -4.58
C THR A 58 11.32 12.63 -4.83
N GLY A 59 11.93 11.87 -3.91
CA GLY A 59 13.25 11.29 -4.10
C GLY A 59 13.24 10.17 -5.15
N SER A 60 14.41 9.63 -5.51
CA SER A 60 14.53 8.45 -6.37
C SER A 60 15.11 7.22 -5.65
N ALA A 61 15.45 7.37 -4.37
CA ALA A 61 15.87 6.27 -3.52
C ALA A 61 14.66 5.44 -3.07
N ALA A 62 14.92 4.21 -2.60
CA ALA A 62 13.96 3.39 -1.88
C ALA A 62 13.68 4.04 -0.50
N ILE A 63 12.67 4.91 -0.47
CA ILE A 63 12.16 5.58 0.73
C ILE A 63 10.72 5.14 0.97
N ASN A 64 10.21 5.36 2.18
CA ASN A 64 8.89 4.86 2.58
C ASN A 64 7.94 6.01 2.90
N GLY A 65 6.65 5.77 2.70
CA GLY A 65 5.57 6.68 3.06
C GLY A 65 4.66 6.02 4.09
N THR A 66 4.28 6.77 5.12
CA THR A 66 3.29 6.32 6.09
C THR A 66 2.28 7.42 6.35
N GLY A 67 1.00 7.12 6.23
CA GLY A 67 -0.11 8.00 6.55
C GLY A 67 -0.40 8.02 8.06
N ASN A 68 -1.62 8.42 8.39
CA ASN A 68 -2.09 8.59 9.76
C ASN A 68 -3.43 7.83 9.98
N SER A 69 -4.31 8.34 10.83
CA SER A 69 -5.60 7.71 11.14
C SER A 69 -6.79 8.34 10.42
N ALA A 70 -6.54 9.24 9.47
CA ALA A 70 -7.52 9.87 8.59
C ALA A 70 -7.25 9.41 7.15
N ALA A 71 -8.22 9.60 6.27
CA ALA A 71 -8.08 9.28 4.85
C ALA A 71 -6.91 10.06 4.22
N ASN A 72 -5.92 9.32 3.73
CA ASN A 72 -4.71 9.82 3.13
C ASN A 72 -4.59 9.43 1.66
N THR A 73 -4.04 10.35 0.85
CA THR A 73 -3.52 10.03 -0.49
C THR A 73 -2.00 9.96 -0.43
N ILE A 74 -1.44 8.77 -0.67
CA ILE A 74 0.00 8.52 -0.60
C ILE A 74 0.50 8.08 -1.98
N ILE A 75 1.46 8.81 -2.53
CA ILE A 75 2.10 8.51 -3.81
C ILE A 75 3.58 8.22 -3.57
N GLY A 76 4.00 7.02 -3.98
CA GLY A 76 5.39 6.55 -4.01
C GLY A 76 6.24 7.27 -5.04
N ASN A 77 7.44 6.75 -5.27
CA ASN A 77 8.39 7.22 -6.26
C ASN A 77 8.88 6.04 -7.12
N SER A 78 9.86 6.28 -8.00
CA SER A 78 10.40 5.24 -8.88
C SER A 78 11.27 4.16 -8.20
N GLY A 79 11.38 4.17 -6.87
CA GLY A 79 12.15 3.21 -6.09
C GLY A 79 11.21 2.24 -5.37
N ALA A 80 11.76 1.11 -4.88
CA ALA A 80 10.97 0.19 -4.07
C ALA A 80 10.56 0.84 -2.74
N ASN A 81 9.27 1.14 -2.59
CA ASN A 81 8.70 1.80 -1.42
C ASN A 81 7.92 0.79 -0.56
N PHE A 82 7.92 1.05 0.74
CA PHE A 82 6.86 0.57 1.63
C PHE A 82 5.88 1.73 1.87
N LEU A 83 4.64 1.56 1.47
CA LEU A 83 3.55 2.52 1.65
C LEU A 83 2.54 1.96 2.65
N ALA A 84 2.35 2.66 3.77
CA ALA A 84 1.35 2.32 4.77
C ALA A 84 0.31 3.42 4.91
N GLY A 85 -0.98 3.12 4.74
CA GLY A 85 -2.07 4.09 4.86
C GLY A 85 -2.34 4.45 6.31
N GLY A 86 -2.55 3.41 7.12
CA GLY A 86 -2.71 3.52 8.57
C GLY A 86 -4.15 3.21 8.94
N GLY A 87 -4.98 4.24 9.14
CA GLY A 87 -6.41 4.04 9.23
C GLY A 87 -7.20 5.14 8.55
N GLY A 88 -8.45 4.86 8.24
CA GLY A 88 -9.23 5.71 7.32
C GLY A 88 -9.30 5.03 5.96
N ASP A 89 -10.07 5.59 5.03
CA ASP A 89 -10.19 5.04 3.68
C ASP A 89 -9.13 5.73 2.79
N ASP A 90 -8.01 5.05 2.59
CA ASP A 90 -6.80 5.60 1.98
C ASP A 90 -6.73 5.34 0.48
N THR A 91 -5.93 6.13 -0.24
CA THR A 91 -5.53 5.89 -1.63
C THR A 91 -4.01 5.85 -1.72
N LEU A 92 -3.46 4.71 -2.13
CA LEU A 92 -2.03 4.45 -2.18
C LEU A 92 -1.60 4.08 -3.59
N THR A 93 -0.59 4.76 -4.12
CA THR A 93 -0.02 4.50 -5.45
C THR A 93 1.48 4.26 -5.34
N GLY A 94 1.99 3.08 -5.74
CA GLY A 94 3.42 2.74 -5.75
C GLY A 94 4.23 3.48 -6.82
N ASP A 95 3.65 3.64 -8.02
CA ASP A 95 4.26 4.19 -9.25
C ASP A 95 5.17 3.19 -9.97
N ALA A 96 6.47 3.20 -9.71
CA ALA A 96 7.38 2.22 -10.31
C ALA A 96 8.34 1.72 -9.24
N GLY A 97 8.62 0.43 -9.21
CA GLY A 97 9.38 -0.11 -8.10
C GLY A 97 9.02 -1.55 -7.86
N ALA A 98 9.45 -2.10 -6.73
CA ALA A 98 8.87 -3.33 -6.23
C ALA A 98 8.28 -2.96 -4.87
N ASP A 99 7.04 -2.52 -4.89
CA ASP A 99 6.42 -1.82 -3.79
C ASP A 99 5.69 -2.78 -2.86
N THR A 100 5.59 -2.40 -1.59
CA THR A 100 4.68 -3.05 -0.65
C THR A 100 3.68 -2.01 -0.18
N ILE A 101 2.41 -2.27 -0.47
CA ILE A 101 1.29 -1.37 -0.23
C ILE A 101 0.38 -2.02 0.81
N ASP A 102 0.25 -1.35 1.95
CA ASP A 102 -0.56 -1.76 3.09
C ASP A 102 -1.50 -0.62 3.46
N GLY A 103 -2.78 -0.73 3.08
CA GLY A 103 -3.78 0.28 3.43
C GLY A 103 -3.97 0.42 4.95
N GLY A 104 -3.80 -0.68 5.69
CA GLY A 104 -4.15 -0.74 7.10
C GLY A 104 -5.66 -0.83 7.31
N THR A 105 -6.20 -0.15 8.32
CA THR A 105 -7.62 -0.28 8.63
C THR A 105 -8.46 0.70 7.81
N GLY A 106 -9.25 0.21 6.88
CA GLY A 106 -10.08 1.09 6.06
C GLY A 106 -10.68 0.34 4.91
N ALA A 107 -11.46 1.00 4.06
CA ALA A 107 -11.69 0.50 2.71
C ALA A 107 -10.74 1.24 1.76
N ASP A 108 -9.60 0.62 1.48
CA ASP A 108 -8.49 1.32 0.82
C ASP A 108 -8.46 1.08 -0.70
N ALA A 109 -7.94 2.06 -1.44
CA ALA A 109 -7.65 1.94 -2.86
C ALA A 109 -6.13 1.82 -3.07
N MET A 110 -5.68 0.66 -3.51
CA MET A 110 -4.27 0.36 -3.70
C MET A 110 -3.93 0.16 -5.18
N ILE A 111 -2.93 0.89 -5.67
CA ILE A 111 -2.45 0.87 -7.05
C ILE A 111 -0.93 0.62 -7.01
N GLY A 112 -0.46 -0.51 -7.52
CA GLY A 112 0.95 -0.92 -7.52
C GLY A 112 1.74 -0.10 -8.51
N GLY A 113 1.44 -0.32 -9.79
CA GLY A 113 2.14 0.34 -10.87
C GLY A 113 3.17 -0.61 -11.48
N VAL A 114 4.30 -0.08 -11.97
CA VAL A 114 5.27 -0.91 -12.68
C VAL A 114 6.18 -1.64 -11.70
N GLY A 115 6.23 -2.96 -11.83
CA GLY A 115 7.24 -3.82 -11.22
C GLY A 115 6.59 -4.95 -10.46
N ASN A 116 7.24 -5.49 -9.42
CA ASN A 116 6.70 -6.66 -8.71
C ASN A 116 6.21 -6.23 -7.34
N ASP A 117 4.91 -6.02 -7.21
CA ASP A 117 4.30 -5.37 -6.06
C ASP A 117 3.63 -6.37 -5.12
N ILE A 118 3.49 -5.94 -3.86
CA ILE A 118 2.81 -6.67 -2.80
C ILE A 118 1.67 -5.80 -2.26
N TYR A 119 0.46 -6.34 -2.28
CA TYR A 119 -0.73 -5.72 -1.70
C TYR A 119 -1.12 -6.46 -0.45
N VAL A 120 -1.25 -5.75 0.66
CA VAL A 120 -1.74 -6.29 1.93
C VAL A 120 -3.22 -5.96 2.03
N VAL A 121 -4.05 -7.00 2.00
CA VAL A 121 -5.51 -6.89 2.11
C VAL A 121 -5.94 -7.45 3.45
N ASP A 122 -6.50 -6.58 4.28
CA ASP A 122 -7.06 -6.95 5.57
C ASP A 122 -8.55 -6.57 5.71
N ASN A 123 -9.08 -5.79 4.76
CA ASN A 123 -10.45 -5.36 4.72
C ASN A 123 -11.16 -5.82 3.43
N VAL A 124 -12.43 -6.22 3.57
CA VAL A 124 -13.27 -6.60 2.41
C VAL A 124 -13.59 -5.41 1.50
N GLY A 125 -13.45 -4.19 2.01
CA GLY A 125 -13.62 -2.94 1.27
C GLY A 125 -12.42 -2.57 0.39
N ASP A 126 -11.27 -3.23 0.56
CA ASP A 126 -10.06 -2.89 -0.20
C ASP A 126 -10.24 -3.17 -1.70
N THR A 127 -9.72 -2.26 -2.51
CA THR A 127 -9.72 -2.36 -3.96
C THR A 127 -8.29 -2.32 -4.47
N LEU A 128 -7.98 -3.23 -5.40
CA LEU A 128 -6.65 -3.39 -5.96
C LEU A 128 -6.69 -3.12 -7.46
N ASP A 129 -5.77 -2.30 -7.96
CA ASP A 129 -5.65 -1.96 -9.38
C ASP A 129 -4.24 -2.27 -9.91
N GLU A 130 -4.19 -3.26 -10.81
CA GLU A 130 -2.99 -3.64 -11.58
C GLU A 130 -3.12 -3.35 -13.08
N THR A 131 -4.02 -2.45 -13.47
CA THR A 131 -4.25 -2.17 -14.89
C THR A 131 -3.08 -1.45 -15.57
N SER A 132 -2.31 -0.69 -14.80
CA SER A 132 -1.08 -0.02 -15.25
C SER A 132 0.19 -0.84 -15.00
N GLY A 133 0.10 -1.93 -14.26
CA GLY A 133 1.24 -2.70 -13.81
C GLY A 133 1.56 -3.88 -14.69
N GLY A 134 2.85 -4.10 -14.88
CA GLY A 134 3.38 -5.32 -15.45
C GLY A 134 4.42 -5.83 -14.48
N GLY A 135 4.46 -7.14 -14.27
CA GLY A 135 5.17 -7.66 -13.12
C GLY A 135 4.81 -9.10 -12.85
N SER A 136 5.21 -9.55 -11.66
CA SER A 136 4.61 -10.69 -11.01
C SER A 136 4.15 -10.26 -9.63
N ASP A 137 2.87 -9.97 -9.53
CA ASP A 137 2.31 -9.24 -8.39
C ASP A 137 1.65 -10.18 -7.40
N THR A 138 1.66 -9.78 -6.13
CA THR A 138 1.26 -10.62 -5.02
C THR A 138 0.20 -9.94 -4.17
N VAL A 139 -0.91 -10.64 -3.95
CA VAL A 139 -1.89 -10.25 -2.94
C VAL A 139 -1.69 -11.10 -1.69
N GLN A 140 -1.34 -10.46 -0.57
CA GLN A 140 -1.30 -11.05 0.76
C GLN A 140 -2.60 -10.75 1.50
N VAL A 141 -3.31 -11.78 1.94
CA VAL A 141 -4.67 -11.62 2.46
C VAL A 141 -4.84 -12.24 3.84
N SER A 142 -5.35 -11.45 4.79
CA SER A 142 -5.73 -11.92 6.14
C SER A 142 -7.24 -12.20 6.30
N LEU A 143 -8.04 -11.91 5.27
CA LEU A 143 -9.48 -12.17 5.20
C LEU A 143 -9.82 -13.68 5.20
N ALA A 144 -11.04 -13.99 5.61
CA ALA A 144 -11.57 -15.36 5.59
C ALA A 144 -11.79 -15.91 4.16
N ALA A 145 -11.98 -15.04 3.16
CA ALA A 145 -12.16 -15.43 1.78
C ALA A 145 -11.70 -14.32 0.83
N PHE A 146 -11.02 -14.67 -0.26
CA PHE A 146 -10.60 -13.72 -1.29
C PHE A 146 -10.59 -14.37 -2.67
N THR A 147 -10.85 -13.56 -3.70
CA THR A 147 -10.75 -13.96 -5.11
C THR A 147 -9.88 -12.96 -5.84
N LEU A 148 -8.80 -13.43 -6.47
CA LEU A 148 -7.94 -12.59 -7.30
C LEU A 148 -8.74 -12.01 -8.47
N THR A 149 -8.51 -10.73 -8.74
CA THR A 149 -8.88 -10.08 -10.00
C THR A 149 -7.80 -10.33 -11.06
N SER A 150 -8.06 -9.92 -12.31
CA SER A 150 -7.06 -9.98 -13.37
C SER A 150 -5.91 -9.02 -13.10
N GLY A 151 -4.68 -9.41 -13.46
CA GLY A 151 -3.47 -8.62 -13.26
C GLY A 151 -2.56 -9.18 -12.18
N PHE A 152 -3.08 -10.03 -11.29
CA PHE A 152 -2.29 -10.65 -10.22
C PHE A 152 -1.90 -12.09 -10.56
N GLU A 153 -0.65 -12.46 -10.27
CA GLU A 153 -0.12 -13.81 -10.44
C GLU A 153 -0.19 -14.63 -9.16
N ASN A 154 0.00 -13.99 -7.99
CA ASN A 154 0.19 -14.68 -6.73
C ASN A 154 -0.86 -14.29 -5.68
N LEU A 155 -1.41 -15.28 -4.99
CA LEU A 155 -2.23 -15.11 -3.79
C LEU A 155 -1.58 -15.83 -2.61
N ILE A 156 -1.38 -15.11 -1.52
CA ILE A 156 -0.87 -15.65 -0.27
C ILE A 156 -1.89 -15.40 0.83
N LEU A 157 -2.44 -16.46 1.40
CA LEU A 157 -3.24 -16.35 2.61
C LEU A 157 -2.30 -16.28 3.82
N VAL A 158 -2.55 -15.35 4.73
CA VAL A 158 -1.79 -15.20 5.99
C VAL A 158 -2.68 -15.43 7.21
N GLY A 159 -2.09 -15.39 8.40
CA GLY A 159 -2.79 -15.64 9.67
C GLY A 159 -2.99 -17.12 9.99
N THR A 160 -3.75 -17.40 11.06
CA THR A 160 -3.95 -18.76 11.59
C THR A 160 -5.39 -19.27 11.45
N GLY A 161 -6.30 -18.41 10.99
CA GLY A 161 -7.71 -18.77 10.80
C GLY A 161 -7.93 -19.58 9.52
N ASN A 162 -9.06 -20.29 9.47
CA ASN A 162 -9.50 -20.96 8.24
C ASN A 162 -9.81 -19.90 7.18
N SER A 163 -9.39 -20.15 5.95
CA SER A 163 -9.50 -19.17 4.87
C SER A 163 -9.68 -19.83 3.50
N SER A 164 -10.26 -19.12 2.55
CA SER A 164 -10.36 -19.55 1.16
C SER A 164 -9.73 -18.55 0.20
N GLY A 165 -9.07 -19.07 -0.82
CA GLY A 165 -8.43 -18.29 -1.87
C GLY A 165 -8.84 -18.82 -3.23
N THR A 166 -9.37 -17.94 -4.08
CA THR A 166 -9.70 -18.27 -5.47
C THR A 166 -8.83 -17.47 -6.42
N GLY A 167 -8.20 -18.14 -7.39
CA GLY A 167 -7.46 -17.49 -8.48
C GLY A 167 -8.38 -16.82 -9.50
N SER A 168 -7.76 -16.20 -10.48
CA SER A 168 -8.40 -15.52 -11.61
C SER A 168 -8.61 -16.48 -12.80
N ASN A 169 -8.81 -15.94 -14.01
CA ASN A 169 -8.81 -16.72 -15.26
C ASN A 169 -7.39 -16.99 -15.80
N SER A 170 -6.37 -16.36 -15.22
CA SER A 170 -4.94 -16.56 -15.55
C SER A 170 -4.33 -17.68 -14.71
N ALA A 171 -3.15 -18.18 -15.09
CA ALA A 171 -2.42 -19.14 -14.27
C ALA A 171 -1.90 -18.45 -12.99
N ASN A 172 -2.43 -18.86 -11.84
CA ASN A 172 -2.08 -18.27 -10.54
C ASN A 172 -1.30 -19.23 -9.64
N SER A 173 -0.43 -18.68 -8.79
CA SER A 173 0.21 -19.35 -7.67
C SER A 173 -0.54 -19.03 -6.38
N LEU A 174 -1.02 -20.05 -5.67
CA LEU A 174 -1.83 -19.89 -4.45
C LEU A 174 -1.12 -20.57 -3.29
N MET A 175 -0.79 -19.81 -2.26
CA MET A 175 -0.21 -20.31 -1.00
C MET A 175 -1.19 -20.13 0.15
N GLY A 176 -1.47 -21.21 0.88
CA GLY A 176 -2.33 -21.21 2.06
C GLY A 176 -1.63 -20.72 3.33
N ASN A 177 -2.42 -20.51 4.39
CA ASN A 177 -1.93 -20.13 5.72
C ASN A 177 -1.80 -21.37 6.64
N SER A 178 -1.63 -21.18 7.95
CA SER A 178 -1.49 -22.31 8.89
C SER A 178 -2.82 -22.94 9.32
N GLY A 179 -3.95 -22.35 8.95
CA GLY A 179 -5.31 -22.87 9.20
C GLY A 179 -5.75 -23.85 8.12
N ALA A 180 -7.03 -24.25 8.16
CA ALA A 180 -7.61 -25.03 7.07
C ALA A 180 -7.89 -24.13 5.86
N ASN A 181 -7.26 -24.41 4.72
CA ASN A 181 -7.43 -23.61 3.51
C ASN A 181 -8.26 -24.33 2.44
N LEU A 182 -9.15 -23.59 1.78
CA LEU A 182 -9.75 -23.99 0.50
C LEU A 182 -9.14 -23.16 -0.62
N LEU A 183 -8.26 -23.78 -1.42
CA LEU A 183 -7.59 -23.11 -2.54
C LEU A 183 -8.20 -23.59 -3.88
N ASN A 184 -8.71 -22.64 -4.66
CA ASN A 184 -9.28 -22.87 -5.98
C ASN A 184 -8.51 -22.05 -7.02
N GLY A 185 -8.01 -22.68 -8.09
CA GLY A 185 -7.28 -21.98 -9.15
C GLY A 185 -8.09 -20.99 -9.98
N GLY A 186 -9.42 -20.97 -9.79
CA GLY A 186 -10.31 -20.18 -10.64
C GLY A 186 -10.47 -20.83 -12.02
N GLY A 187 -10.44 -19.99 -13.06
CA GLY A 187 -10.50 -20.44 -14.46
C GLY A 187 -9.13 -20.83 -15.05
N GLY A 188 -8.03 -20.44 -14.39
CA GLY A 188 -6.68 -20.75 -14.80
C GLY A 188 -6.19 -22.14 -14.39
N THR A 189 -5.32 -22.74 -15.19
CA THR A 189 -4.66 -24.00 -14.84
C THR A 189 -3.64 -23.78 -13.73
N ILE A 190 -3.83 -24.40 -12.57
CA ILE A 190 -2.85 -24.37 -11.47
C ILE A 190 -1.65 -25.23 -11.87
N PRO A 191 -0.41 -24.71 -11.97
CA PRO A 191 0.76 -25.57 -11.95
C PRO A 191 0.82 -26.27 -10.59
N LEU A 192 0.86 -27.60 -10.61
CA LEU A 192 0.64 -28.54 -9.50
C LEU A 192 1.49 -28.37 -8.21
N LYS A 193 2.25 -27.29 -8.02
CA LYS A 193 3.42 -27.30 -7.13
C LYS A 193 3.22 -26.88 -5.69
N GLU A 194 2.19 -26.11 -5.29
CA GLU A 194 2.17 -25.57 -3.90
C GLU A 194 0.80 -25.58 -3.19
N LEU A 195 0.06 -26.69 -3.29
CA LEU A 195 -1.00 -26.99 -2.32
C LEU A 195 -0.37 -27.46 -0.98
N ARG A 196 0.27 -26.54 -0.23
CA ARG A 196 0.70 -26.85 1.15
C ARG A 196 -0.45 -26.60 2.11
N ALA A 197 -1.37 -27.57 2.19
CA ALA A 197 -2.15 -27.75 3.40
C ALA A 197 -1.19 -28.20 4.50
N THR A 198 -0.95 -27.36 5.50
CA THR A 198 -0.24 -27.81 6.70
C THR A 198 -1.26 -28.55 7.57
N THR A 199 -1.45 -29.84 7.31
CA THR A 199 -2.25 -30.71 8.17
C THR A 199 -1.39 -31.21 9.34
N LEU A 200 -1.84 -30.96 10.57
CA LEU A 200 -1.70 -31.86 11.71
C LEU A 200 -3.01 -31.87 12.49
#